data_AF-A0A9E1N0Q9-F1
#
_entry.id   AF-A0A9E1N0Q9-F1
#
_cell.length_a   1.000
_cell.length_b   1.000
_cell.length_c   1.000
_cell.angle_alpha   90.00
_cell.angle_beta   90.00
_cell.angle_gamma   90.00
#
_symmetry.space_group_name_H-M   'P 1'
#
loop_
_entity.id
_entity.type
_entity.pdbx_description
1 polymer ?
#
loop_
_entity_poly.entity_id
_entity_poly.type
_entity_poly.pdbx_seq_one_letter_code
_entity_poly.pdbx_strand_id
1 'polypeptide(L)'
;MATEANGAMMPEGQSKSDATGEKEPLEVGFSSMSRSRISVHLLVLIACMTVAVVHQLIGGLGGWYIEDAAISFAYSQNFAAGEGLVPFAGGERIEGYS
;
A
#
# COMPACT_ATOMS: atom_id res chain seq x y z
N MET A 1 -73.89 33.98 -40.96
CA MET A 1 -72.73 33.08 -41.02
C MET A 1 -71.51 33.97 -40.99
N ALA A 2 -70.72 33.87 -39.91
CA ALA A 2 -69.78 34.88 -39.44
C ALA A 2 -68.47 34.96 -40.26
N THR A 3 -67.84 36.11 -40.07
CA THR A 3 -66.75 36.77 -40.78
C THR A 3 -65.39 36.55 -40.09
N GLU A 4 -64.29 36.92 -40.78
CA GLU A 4 -62.96 37.35 -40.25
C GLU A 4 -61.97 36.25 -39.87
N ALA A 5 -60.63 36.40 -39.91
CA ALA A 5 -59.64 37.33 -40.47
C ALA A 5 -58.26 36.67 -40.15
N ASN A 6 -57.30 36.62 -41.07
CA ASN A 6 -56.12 37.48 -41.13
C ASN A 6 -55.04 37.27 -40.02
N GLY A 7 -53.81 36.96 -40.49
CA GLY A 7 -52.47 37.28 -39.97
C GLY A 7 -52.11 37.36 -38.47
N ALA A 8 -51.10 36.56 -38.09
CA ALA A 8 -50.04 36.85 -37.09
C ALA A 8 -48.98 35.74 -37.25
N MET A 9 -47.70 35.89 -37.61
CA MET A 9 -46.60 36.82 -37.30
C MET A 9 -46.29 37.01 -35.81
N MET A 10 -45.01 36.74 -35.49
CA MET A 10 -44.18 37.04 -34.29
C MET A 10 -43.96 35.89 -33.28
N PRO A 11 -42.86 35.86 -32.49
CA PRO A 11 -41.54 36.54 -32.58
C PRO A 11 -40.35 35.52 -32.52
N GLU A 12 -39.19 35.76 -33.11
CA GLU A 12 -38.04 36.56 -32.62
C GLU A 12 -37.61 36.33 -31.16
N GLY A 13 -36.38 35.82 -30.99
CA GLY A 13 -35.55 36.09 -29.81
C GLY A 13 -35.54 35.04 -28.70
N GLN A 14 -34.66 34.04 -28.80
CA GLN A 14 -33.95 33.54 -27.60
C GLN A 14 -32.45 33.38 -27.88
N SER A 15 -31.74 34.40 -27.39
CA SER A 15 -30.29 34.46 -27.18
C SER A 15 -29.83 33.26 -26.37
N LYS A 16 -28.92 32.45 -26.92
CA LYS A 16 -28.20 31.41 -26.18
C LYS A 16 -26.91 32.02 -25.63
N SER A 17 -27.03 32.73 -24.53
CA SER A 17 -25.93 33.35 -23.79
C SER A 17 -25.89 32.79 -22.38
N ASP A 18 -25.56 31.50 -22.23
CA ASP A 18 -25.28 30.90 -20.92
C ASP A 18 -23.91 30.22 -20.99
N ALA A 19 -22.89 31.08 -21.02
CA ALA A 19 -21.52 30.74 -20.71
C ALA A 19 -21.25 31.06 -19.24
N THR A 20 -21.90 30.33 -18.34
CA THR A 20 -21.56 30.30 -16.91
C THR A 20 -21.17 28.87 -16.56
N GLY A 21 -19.97 28.50 -16.99
CA GLY A 21 -19.28 27.33 -16.50
C GLY A 21 -18.89 27.54 -15.04
N GLU A 22 -19.85 27.39 -14.13
CA GLU A 22 -19.57 27.10 -12.74
C GLU A 22 -18.92 25.71 -12.70
N LYS A 23 -17.62 25.71 -12.44
CA LYS A 23 -16.85 24.49 -12.24
C LYS A 23 -17.29 23.96 -10.89
N GLU A 24 -18.18 22.98 -10.91
CA GLU A 24 -18.51 22.12 -9.76
C GLU A 24 -17.20 21.84 -8.99
N PRO A 25 -17.13 22.20 -7.69
CA PRO A 25 -15.94 21.93 -6.91
C PRO A 25 -15.72 20.41 -6.92
N LEU A 26 -14.53 19.99 -7.35
CA LEU A 26 -14.09 18.61 -7.26
C LEU A 26 -14.20 18.17 -5.79
N GLU A 27 -15.32 17.54 -5.43
CA GLU A 27 -15.43 16.82 -4.18
C GLU A 27 -14.38 15.70 -4.23
N VAL A 28 -13.26 15.97 -3.58
CA VAL A 28 -12.23 14.97 -3.31
C VAL A 28 -12.85 14.00 -2.30
N GLY A 29 -13.57 13.01 -2.82
CA GLY A 29 -14.23 11.98 -2.04
C GLY A 29 -13.22 11.19 -1.24
N PHE A 30 -13.00 11.58 0.01
CA PHE A 30 -12.27 10.79 0.97
C PHE A 30 -13.15 9.57 1.27
N SER A 31 -12.90 8.49 0.53
CA SER A 31 -13.72 7.28 0.58
C SER A 31 -13.86 6.82 2.03
N SER A 32 -15.10 6.82 2.51
CA SER A 32 -15.52 6.19 3.76
C SER A 32 -15.05 4.73 3.76
N MET A 33 -13.87 4.47 4.33
CA MET A 33 -13.47 3.10 4.59
C MET A 33 -14.42 2.54 5.64
N SER A 34 -15.10 1.46 5.28
CA SER A 34 -15.92 0.66 6.19
C SER A 34 -15.16 0.45 7.51
N ARG A 35 -15.77 0.86 8.62
CA ARG A 35 -15.22 0.71 9.98
C ARG A 35 -14.71 -0.72 10.23
N SER A 36 -15.36 -1.71 9.63
CA SER A 36 -14.99 -3.13 9.69
C SER A 36 -13.64 -3.45 9.05
N ARG A 37 -13.27 -2.78 7.94
CA ARG A 37 -11.95 -3.01 7.29
C ARG A 37 -10.82 -2.50 8.19
N ILE A 38 -11.00 -1.31 8.77
CA ILE A 38 -10.05 -0.74 9.73
C ILE A 38 -9.89 -1.66 10.94
N SER A 39 -10.99 -2.18 11.49
CA SER A 39 -10.93 -3.12 12.62
C SER A 39 -10.15 -4.40 12.29
N VAL A 40 -10.32 -4.96 11.09
CA VAL A 40 -9.59 -6.17 10.66
C VAL A 40 -8.10 -5.88 10.51
N HIS A 41 -7.73 -4.77 9.87
CA HIS A 41 -6.32 -4.38 9.73
C HIS A 41 -5.65 -4.14 11.09
N LEU A 42 -6.36 -3.49 12.03
CA LEU A 42 -5.87 -3.31 13.38
C LEU A 42 -5.67 -4.64 14.10
N LEU A 43 -6.59 -5.58 13.95
CA LEU A 43 -6.47 -6.92 14.56
C LEU A 43 -5.26 -7.67 14.00
N VAL A 44 -5.07 -7.67 12.68
CA VAL A 44 -3.89 -8.26 12.03
C VAL A 44 -2.61 -7.61 12.53
N LEU A 45 -2.58 -6.28 12.62
CA LEU A 45 -1.40 -5.56 13.09
C LEU A 45 -1.06 -5.93 14.54
N ILE A 46 -2.07 -5.97 15.42
CA ILE A 46 -1.91 -6.41 16.81
C ILE A 46 -1.35 -7.84 16.85
N ALA A 47 -1.91 -8.76 16.07
CA ALA A 47 -1.44 -10.14 16.02
C ALA A 47 0.04 -10.23 15.59
N CYS A 48 0.43 -9.52 14.54
CA CYS A 48 1.84 -9.46 14.09
C CYS A 48 2.75 -8.89 15.18
N MET A 49 2.34 -7.81 15.85
CA MET A 49 3.12 -7.20 16.93
C MET A 49 3.26 -8.15 18.12
N THR A 50 2.19 -8.87 18.48
CA THR A 50 2.24 -9.87 19.55
C THR A 50 3.24 -10.98 19.21
N VAL A 51 3.21 -11.53 17.99
CA VAL A 51 4.17 -12.55 17.56
C VAL A 51 5.60 -12.03 17.62
N ALA A 52 5.85 -10.81 17.14
CA ALA A 52 7.17 -10.20 17.19
C ALA A 52 7.68 -10.05 18.62
N VAL A 53 6.86 -9.55 19.55
CA VAL A 53 7.24 -9.41 20.96
C VAL A 53 7.47 -10.76 21.63
N VAL A 54 6.62 -11.76 21.37
CA VAL A 54 6.80 -13.11 21.92
C VAL A 54 8.10 -13.72 21.43
N HIS A 55 8.42 -13.59 20.13
CA HIS A 55 9.67 -14.06 19.56
C HIS A 55 10.89 -13.40 20.25
N GLN A 56 10.81 -12.10 20.50
CA GLN A 56 11.84 -11.35 21.22
C GLN A 56 12.04 -11.82 22.67
N LEU A 57 10.94 -12.09 23.38
CA LEU A 57 10.99 -12.55 24.76
C LEU A 57 11.53 -13.97 24.88
N ILE A 58 11.17 -14.86 23.95
CA ILE A 58 11.66 -16.25 23.93
C ILE A 58 13.13 -16.32 23.50
N GLY A 59 13.54 -15.53 22.49
CA GLY A 59 14.93 -15.47 22.02
C GLY A 59 15.90 -14.76 22.98
N GLY A 60 15.39 -14.24 24.11
CA GLY A 60 16.13 -13.40 25.03
C GLY A 60 16.23 -11.96 24.51
N LEU A 61 15.90 -10.99 25.36
CA LEU A 61 15.97 -9.55 25.06
C LEU A 61 17.39 -9.03 24.72
N GLY A 62 18.40 -9.90 24.81
CA GLY A 62 19.79 -9.64 24.42
C GLY A 62 20.36 -10.66 23.43
N GLY A 63 19.54 -11.54 22.83
CA GLY A 63 19.97 -12.51 21.81
C GLY A 63 20.18 -11.90 20.41
N TRP A 64 19.91 -10.61 20.25
CA TRP A 64 20.12 -9.84 19.02
C TRP A 64 21.55 -9.34 18.90
N TYR A 65 22.51 -10.23 19.10
CA TYR A 65 23.84 -10.04 18.57
C TYR A 65 23.88 -10.78 17.24
N ILE A 66 23.79 -10.04 16.14
CA ILE A 66 24.45 -10.51 14.92
C ILE A 66 25.94 -10.45 15.24
N GLU A 67 26.41 -11.49 15.90
CA GLU A 67 27.78 -11.62 16.32
C GLU A 67 28.58 -11.91 15.06
N ASP A 68 29.50 -11.02 14.68
CA ASP A 68 30.40 -11.23 13.54
C ASP A 68 31.13 -12.58 13.67
N ALA A 69 31.35 -13.03 14.91
CA ALA A 69 31.85 -14.36 15.19
C ALA A 69 30.85 -15.47 14.86
N ALA A 70 29.55 -15.31 15.13
CA ALA A 70 28.53 -16.30 14.72
C ALA A 70 28.46 -16.45 13.19
N ILE A 71 28.58 -15.34 12.45
CA ILE A 71 28.69 -15.36 10.98
C ILE A 71 29.96 -16.11 10.56
N SER A 72 31.10 -15.78 11.17
CA SER A 72 32.38 -16.43 10.89
C SER A 72 32.35 -17.93 11.20
N PHE A 73 31.71 -18.35 12.29
CA PHE A 73 31.52 -19.75 12.67
C PHE A 73 30.59 -20.48 11.72
N ALA A 74 29.50 -19.85 11.25
CA ALA A 74 28.61 -20.44 10.26
C ALA A 74 29.37 -20.71 8.95
N TYR A 75 30.13 -19.74 8.43
CA TYR A 75 30.97 -19.94 7.25
C TYR A 75 32.04 -21.01 7.46
N SER A 76 32.69 -21.02 8.63
CA SER A 76 33.72 -22.02 8.95
C SER A 76 33.15 -23.43 9.03
N GLN A 77 31.96 -23.59 9.64
CA GLN A 77 31.27 -24.87 9.75
C GLN A 77 30.84 -25.39 8.37
N ASN A 78 30.25 -24.52 7.54
CA ASN A 78 29.84 -24.88 6.19
C ASN A 78 31.04 -25.21 5.28
N PHE A 79 32.15 -24.48 5.44
CA PHE A 79 33.39 -24.80 4.75
C PHE A 79 33.95 -26.16 5.18
N ALA A 80 33.98 -26.44 6.48
CA ALA A 80 34.41 -27.73 7.02
C ALA A 80 33.50 -28.90 6.57
N ALA A 81 32.22 -28.64 6.37
CA ALA A 81 31.25 -29.60 5.83
C ALA A 81 31.36 -29.81 4.30
N GLY A 82 32.19 -29.03 3.60
CA GLY A 82 32.38 -29.12 2.16
C GLY A 82 31.40 -28.31 1.31
N GLU A 83 30.53 -27.51 1.93
CA GLU A 83 29.55 -26.64 1.25
C GLU A 83 30.22 -25.36 0.69
N GLY A 84 31.39 -25.01 1.22
CA GLY A 84 32.11 -23.78 0.90
C GLY A 84 31.74 -22.62 1.82
N LEU A 85 32.16 -21.41 1.46
CA LEU A 85 31.82 -20.19 2.20
C LEU A 85 30.39 -19.76 1.87
N VAL A 86 29.42 -20.46 2.46
CA VAL A 86 27.98 -20.19 2.37
C VAL A 86 27.41 -19.84 3.75
N PRO A 87 26.40 -18.97 3.85
CA PRO A 87 25.81 -18.59 5.14
C PRO A 87 24.98 -19.71 5.77
N PHE A 88 24.45 -20.62 4.96
CA PHE A 88 23.74 -21.83 5.35
C PHE A 88 23.89 -22.90 4.26
N ALA A 89 23.69 -24.17 4.58
CA ALA A 89 23.82 -25.27 3.63
C ALA A 89 22.91 -25.09 2.40
N GLY A 90 23.48 -25.23 1.20
CA GLY A 90 22.78 -24.96 -0.07
C GLY A 90 22.54 -23.47 -0.39
N GLY A 91 23.08 -22.55 0.41
CA GLY A 91 23.06 -21.11 0.13
C GLY A 91 24.02 -20.70 -1.00
N GLU A 92 23.93 -19.43 -1.42
CA GLU A 92 24.85 -18.85 -2.41
C GLU A 92 26.25 -18.71 -1.81
N ARG A 93 27.28 -18.97 -2.62
CA ARG A 93 28.68 -18.80 -2.23
C ARG A 93 29.06 -17.34 -2.23
N ILE A 94 29.81 -16.93 -1.23
CA ILE A 94 30.47 -15.64 -1.24
C ILE A 94 31.75 -15.74 -2.09
N GLU A 95 31.79 -14.90 -3.12
CA GLU A 95 32.97 -14.66 -3.94
C GLU A 95 33.70 -13.39 -3.49
N GLY A 96 35.01 -13.29 -3.73
CA GLY A 96 35.76 -12.03 -3.53
C GLY A 96 36.15 -11.68 -2.10
N TYR A 97 36.46 -12.67 -1.26
CA TYR A 97 37.11 -12.47 0.04
C TYR A 97 38.64 -12.36 -0.14
N SER A 98 39.30 -11.60 0.74
CA SER A 98 40.74 -11.31 0.69
C SER A 98 41.45 -11.81 1.94
#